data_AF-A0A2R6RYI2-F1
#
_entry.id   AF-A0A2R6RYI2-F1
#
_cell.length_a   1.000
_cell.length_b   1.000
_cell.length_c   1.000
_cell.angle_alpha   90.00
_cell.angle_beta   90.00
_cell.angle_gamma   90.00
#
_symmetry.space_group_name_H-M   'P 1'
#
loop_
_entity.id
_entity.type
_entity.pdbx_description
1 polymer ?
#
loop_
_entity_poly.entity_id
_entity_poly.type
_entity_poly.pdbx_seq_one_letter_code
_entity_poly.pdbx_strand_id
1 'polypeptide(L)'
;MKPILVFCILTCLLVPSLALLSSSFSSSPCSDFVFPNKKAFVSCTDLPTLNSFLHWTHKPSSRTLEIAYRHTGITSSKWVAWGINPTSPRMVGTQAIVAYQEPDGTMTVYTSLVPDNTFALNHVWQDEAMNGKSLGMHDLSGSHLQSMGTLNLTSGQASASHGGDSNTVLKIVSALIFRPAEDHKYRYIWNRFHHGARYTVLLLGFANIWIGFSIWEPAM
;
A
#
# COMPACT_ATOMS: atom_id res chain seq x y z
N MET A 1 25.05 7.49 -52.74
CA MET A 1 24.32 8.09 -51.60
C MET A 1 23.63 6.95 -50.86
N LYS A 2 23.85 6.88 -49.55
CA LYS A 2 24.30 5.65 -48.87
C LYS A 2 23.17 4.90 -48.15
N PRO A 3 23.10 3.56 -48.23
CA PRO A 3 22.08 2.71 -47.58
C PRO A 3 22.07 2.80 -46.04
N ILE A 4 23.12 3.39 -45.46
CA ILE A 4 23.24 3.69 -44.03
C ILE A 4 22.20 4.73 -43.57
N LEU A 5 21.82 5.68 -44.43
CA LEU A 5 20.83 6.71 -44.07
C LEU A 5 19.40 6.14 -44.02
N VAL A 6 19.09 5.15 -44.87
CA VAL A 6 17.80 4.45 -44.87
C VAL A 6 17.68 3.52 -43.66
N PHE A 7 18.77 2.86 -43.26
CA PHE A 7 18.79 2.00 -42.07
C PHE A 7 18.57 2.81 -40.78
N CYS A 8 19.19 3.99 -40.64
CA CYS A 8 18.97 4.88 -39.49
C CYS A 8 17.52 5.41 -39.41
N ILE A 9 16.89 5.73 -40.54
CA ILE A 9 15.50 6.21 -40.57
C ILE A 9 14.52 5.06 -40.26
N LEU A 10 14.78 3.84 -40.73
CA LEU A 10 13.94 2.68 -40.41
C LEU A 10 14.07 2.26 -38.94
N THR A 11 15.27 2.36 -38.33
CA THR A 11 15.46 2.07 -36.91
C THR A 11 14.87 3.15 -36.00
N CYS A 12 14.79 4.41 -36.44
CA CYS A 12 14.20 5.49 -35.63
C CYS A 12 12.67 5.45 -35.55
N LEU A 13 12.00 4.79 -36.50
CA LEU A 13 10.54 4.70 -36.58
C LEU A 13 9.95 3.42 -35.92
N LEU A 14 10.78 2.41 -35.63
CA LEU A 14 10.33 1.13 -35.04
C LEU A 14 10.58 0.98 -33.54
N VAL A 15 11.33 1.90 -32.92
CA VAL A 15 11.67 1.87 -31.48
C VAL A 15 10.70 2.66 -30.56
N PRO A 16 9.87 3.63 -31.02
CA PRO A 16 8.87 4.22 -30.11
C PRO A 16 7.67 3.30 -29.81
N SER A 17 7.44 2.26 -30.63
CA SER A 17 6.22 1.44 -30.57
C SER A 17 6.23 0.37 -29.48
N LEU A 18 7.39 0.07 -28.88
CA LEU A 18 7.51 -0.93 -27.81
C LEU A 18 7.59 -0.31 -26.40
N ALA A 19 7.53 1.02 -26.28
CA ALA A 19 7.51 1.70 -24.99
C ALA A 19 6.09 2.06 -24.49
N LEU A 20 5.04 1.76 -25.26
CA LEU A 20 3.65 2.10 -24.92
C LEU A 20 2.81 0.96 -24.31
N LEU A 21 3.41 -0.21 -24.03
CA LEU A 21 2.73 -1.28 -23.26
C LEU A 21 3.09 -1.32 -21.77
N SER A 22 3.63 -0.22 -21.23
CA SER A 22 3.58 0.00 -19.78
C SER A 22 2.26 0.68 -19.44
N SER A 23 1.15 -0.05 -19.59
CA SER A 23 -0.10 0.28 -18.90
C SER A 23 0.17 0.14 -17.41
N SER A 24 0.77 1.18 -16.83
CA SER A 24 0.71 1.37 -15.40
C SER A 24 -0.78 1.44 -15.09
N PHE A 25 -1.32 0.41 -14.43
CA PHE A 25 -2.61 0.53 -13.76
C PHE A 25 -2.44 1.60 -12.68
N SER A 26 -2.52 2.87 -13.06
CA SER A 26 -2.67 3.95 -12.10
C SER A 26 -4.08 3.79 -11.55
N SER A 27 -4.20 3.14 -10.40
CA SER A 27 -5.39 3.31 -9.57
C SER A 27 -5.55 4.81 -9.32
N SER A 28 -6.70 5.37 -9.71
CA SER A 28 -7.00 6.76 -9.41
C SER A 28 -6.97 6.97 -7.89
N PRO A 29 -6.39 8.09 -7.41
CA PRO A 29 -6.47 8.44 -6.00
C PRO A 29 -7.95 8.58 -5.59
N CYS A 30 -8.21 8.45 -4.30
CA CYS A 30 -9.55 8.52 -3.74
C CYS A 30 -10.30 9.80 -4.17
N SER A 31 -9.62 10.94 -4.25
CA SER A 31 -10.22 12.24 -4.60
C SER A 31 -10.86 12.27 -5.99
N ASP A 32 -10.33 11.48 -6.92
CA ASP A 32 -10.68 11.57 -8.34
C ASP A 32 -11.73 10.51 -8.72
N PHE A 33 -12.05 9.62 -7.80
CA PHE A 33 -12.97 8.52 -8.05
C PHE A 33 -14.44 8.97 -8.04
N VAL A 34 -15.14 8.74 -9.14
CA VAL A 34 -16.56 9.03 -9.29
C VAL A 34 -17.36 7.73 -9.18
N PHE A 35 -18.19 7.61 -8.14
CA PHE A 35 -19.04 6.44 -7.98
C PHE A 35 -20.14 6.37 -9.06
N PRO A 36 -20.62 5.15 -9.37
CA PRO A 36 -21.85 4.96 -10.14
C PRO A 36 -23.00 5.78 -9.54
N ASN A 37 -23.88 6.31 -10.38
CA ASN A 37 -24.97 7.22 -9.99
C ASN A 37 -24.53 8.59 -9.44
N LYS A 38 -23.26 8.99 -9.63
CA LYS A 38 -22.71 10.27 -9.15
C LYS A 38 -22.83 10.43 -7.63
N LYS A 39 -22.81 9.33 -6.87
CA LYS A 39 -22.76 9.38 -5.40
C LYS A 39 -21.43 10.04 -4.99
N ALA A 40 -21.51 11.11 -4.21
CA ALA A 40 -20.34 11.83 -3.70
C ALA A 40 -20.23 11.65 -2.18
N PHE A 41 -18.99 11.63 -1.69
CA PHE A 41 -18.66 11.60 -0.27
C PHE A 41 -17.89 12.86 0.11
N VAL A 42 -18.13 13.37 1.32
CA VAL A 42 -17.50 14.60 1.81
C VAL A 42 -16.01 14.38 2.12
N SER A 43 -15.69 13.19 2.60
CA SER A 43 -14.35 12.84 3.05
C SER A 43 -13.89 11.53 2.43
N CYS A 44 -12.59 11.38 2.34
CA CYS A 44 -11.94 10.44 1.45
C CYS A 44 -10.48 10.26 1.86
N THR A 45 -9.96 9.03 1.80
CA THR A 45 -8.56 8.73 2.12
C THR A 45 -8.07 7.50 1.36
N ASP A 46 -6.82 7.56 0.90
CA ASP A 46 -6.10 6.41 0.37
C ASP A 46 -5.53 5.61 1.55
N LEU A 47 -5.87 4.33 1.65
CA LEU A 47 -5.31 3.46 2.70
C LEU A 47 -3.89 3.02 2.28
N PRO A 48 -2.95 2.92 3.21
CA PRO A 48 -1.54 2.73 2.88
C PRO A 48 -1.20 1.36 2.28
N THR A 49 -2.09 0.37 2.44
CA THR A 49 -1.86 -1.02 2.07
C THR A 49 -3.07 -1.58 1.32
N LEU A 50 -2.82 -2.66 0.56
CA LEU A 50 -3.85 -3.47 -0.12
C LEU A 50 -4.69 -2.67 -1.14
N ASN A 51 -4.14 -1.68 -1.83
CA ASN A 51 -4.85 -0.90 -2.88
C ASN A 51 -6.29 -0.51 -2.49
N SER A 52 -6.43 -0.05 -1.25
CA SER A 52 -7.70 0.13 -0.58
C SER A 52 -7.97 1.61 -0.34
N PHE A 53 -9.24 1.99 -0.38
CA PHE A 53 -9.68 3.38 -0.34
C PHE A 53 -10.95 3.47 0.51
N LEU A 54 -11.03 4.51 1.33
CA LEU A 54 -12.20 4.74 2.18
C LEU A 54 -12.81 6.10 1.85
N HIS A 55 -14.11 6.11 1.62
CA HIS A 55 -14.91 7.30 1.39
C HIS A 55 -16.03 7.35 2.42
N TRP A 56 -16.34 8.53 2.97
CA TRP A 56 -17.41 8.64 3.94
C TRP A 56 -18.03 10.04 4.01
N THR A 57 -19.26 10.06 4.50
CA THR A 57 -20.01 11.27 4.83
C THR A 57 -20.66 11.04 6.18
N HIS A 58 -20.29 11.86 7.15
CA HIS A 58 -20.97 11.90 8.44
C HIS A 58 -22.09 12.95 8.40
N LYS A 59 -23.30 12.55 8.78
CA LYS A 59 -24.48 13.42 8.91
C LYS A 59 -24.85 13.55 10.39
N PRO A 60 -24.34 14.57 11.11
CA PRO A 60 -24.55 14.71 12.54
C PRO A 60 -26.03 14.81 12.94
N SER A 61 -26.83 15.48 12.10
CA SER A 61 -28.27 15.71 12.35
C SER A 61 -29.08 14.42 12.41
N SER A 62 -28.75 13.44 11.58
CA SER A 62 -29.43 12.13 11.53
C SER A 62 -28.64 11.01 12.22
N ARG A 63 -27.49 11.34 12.84
CA ARG A 63 -26.53 10.37 13.41
C ARG A 63 -26.18 9.24 12.43
N THR A 64 -26.09 9.59 11.14
CA THR A 64 -25.86 8.61 10.07
C THR A 64 -24.44 8.75 9.56
N LEU A 65 -23.75 7.62 9.44
CA LEU A 65 -22.47 7.53 8.78
C LEU A 65 -22.64 6.72 7.49
N GLU A 66 -22.41 7.37 6.36
CA GLU A 66 -22.38 6.72 5.06
C GLU A 66 -20.92 6.41 4.73
N ILE A 67 -20.61 5.14 4.43
CA ILE A 67 -19.27 4.67 4.10
C ILE A 67 -19.30 3.95 2.77
N ALA A 68 -18.27 4.15 1.96
CA ALA A 68 -17.92 3.29 0.84
C ALA A 68 -16.45 2.87 0.96
N TYR A 69 -16.24 1.57 1.05
CA TYR A 69 -14.92 0.95 0.95
C TYR A 69 -14.70 0.51 -0.50
N ARG A 70 -13.56 0.88 -1.07
CA ARG A 70 -13.20 0.56 -2.46
C ARG A 70 -11.85 -0.14 -2.47
N HIS A 71 -11.74 -1.14 -3.31
CA HIS A 71 -10.51 -1.89 -3.54
C HIS A 71 -10.32 -2.09 -5.05
N THR A 72 -9.10 -1.94 -5.55
CA THR A 72 -8.81 -2.16 -6.99
C THR A 72 -8.15 -3.51 -7.24
N GLY A 73 -8.26 -4.01 -8.47
CA GLY A 73 -7.64 -5.30 -8.83
C GLY A 73 -8.36 -6.51 -8.25
N ILE A 74 -9.68 -6.40 -8.04
CA ILE A 74 -10.53 -7.51 -7.61
C ILE A 74 -11.02 -8.29 -8.81
N THR A 75 -10.94 -9.60 -8.69
CA THR A 75 -11.44 -10.60 -9.64
C THR A 75 -12.37 -11.55 -8.90
N SER A 76 -13.02 -12.47 -9.62
CA SER A 76 -13.88 -13.49 -9.01
C SER A 76 -13.16 -14.53 -8.13
N SER A 77 -11.84 -14.41 -8.00
CA SER A 77 -10.99 -15.26 -7.17
C SER A 77 -10.46 -14.55 -5.93
N LYS A 78 -10.96 -13.36 -5.59
CA LYS A 78 -10.54 -12.59 -4.41
C LYS A 78 -11.73 -12.08 -3.63
N TRP A 79 -11.60 -12.10 -2.31
CA TRP A 79 -12.48 -11.41 -1.40
C TRP A 79 -11.80 -10.18 -0.81
N VAL A 80 -12.61 -9.23 -0.39
CA VAL A 80 -12.18 -8.04 0.35
C VAL A 80 -13.05 -7.86 1.58
N ALA A 81 -12.48 -7.36 2.65
CA ALA A 81 -13.22 -6.98 3.83
C ALA A 81 -12.76 -5.65 4.38
N TRP A 82 -13.72 -4.96 4.98
CA TRP A 82 -13.48 -3.80 5.82
C TRP A 82 -14.32 -3.92 7.08
N GLY A 83 -13.77 -3.55 8.22
CA GLY A 83 -14.51 -3.64 9.46
C GLY A 83 -14.11 -2.61 10.50
N ILE A 84 -14.98 -2.46 11.49
CA ILE A 84 -14.85 -1.56 12.63
C ILE A 84 -14.65 -2.38 13.90
N ASN A 85 -13.75 -1.94 14.76
CA ASN A 85 -13.57 -2.45 16.10
C ASN A 85 -13.74 -1.32 17.14
N PRO A 86 -14.86 -1.30 17.88
CA PRO A 86 -15.12 -0.26 18.88
C PRO A 86 -14.12 -0.23 20.04
N THR A 87 -13.42 -1.35 20.30
CA THR A 87 -12.56 -1.49 21.48
C THR A 87 -11.09 -1.16 21.18
N SER A 88 -10.55 -1.65 20.07
CA SER A 88 -9.13 -1.45 19.71
C SER A 88 -8.86 -1.75 18.23
N PRO A 89 -7.82 -1.19 17.59
CA PRO A 89 -7.45 -1.54 16.21
C PRO A 89 -6.89 -2.97 16.13
N ARG A 90 -7.75 -3.98 16.10
CA ARG A 90 -7.38 -5.40 15.98
C ARG A 90 -8.43 -6.17 15.22
N MET A 91 -8.08 -7.35 14.71
CA MET A 91 -9.02 -8.23 13.98
C MET A 91 -10.09 -8.84 14.90
N VAL A 92 -9.72 -9.27 16.11
CA VAL A 92 -10.63 -9.96 17.03
C VAL A 92 -11.68 -9.00 17.60
N GLY A 93 -12.95 -9.33 17.39
CA GLY A 93 -14.10 -8.52 17.81
C GLY A 93 -14.55 -7.48 16.79
N THR A 94 -13.91 -7.43 15.62
CA THR A 94 -14.29 -6.54 14.51
C THR A 94 -15.62 -6.93 13.93
N GLN A 95 -16.47 -5.93 13.71
CA GLN A 95 -17.66 -6.04 12.90
C GLN A 95 -17.33 -5.64 11.48
N ALA A 96 -17.60 -6.54 10.53
CA ALA A 96 -17.04 -6.45 9.19
C ALA A 96 -18.11 -6.56 8.12
N ILE A 97 -17.79 -5.93 7.00
CA ILE A 97 -18.42 -6.15 5.71
C ILE A 97 -17.40 -6.90 4.88
N VAL A 98 -17.78 -8.06 4.36
CA VAL A 98 -16.97 -8.88 3.46
C VAL A 98 -17.67 -8.95 2.12
N ALA A 99 -16.94 -8.75 1.03
CA ALA A 99 -17.49 -8.79 -0.31
C ALA A 99 -16.56 -9.54 -1.27
N TYR A 100 -17.14 -10.21 -2.25
CA TYR A 100 -16.42 -10.80 -3.37
C TYR A 100 -17.27 -10.78 -4.63
N GLN A 101 -16.61 -10.91 -5.78
CA GLN A 101 -17.29 -10.94 -7.08
C GLN A 101 -17.56 -12.38 -7.51
N GLU A 102 -18.78 -12.70 -7.93
CA GLU A 102 -19.09 -13.98 -8.57
C GLU A 102 -18.60 -13.97 -10.04
N PRO A 103 -18.44 -15.13 -10.70
CA PRO A 103 -17.94 -15.20 -12.08
C PRO A 103 -18.79 -14.46 -13.12
N ASP A 104 -20.08 -14.21 -12.82
CA ASP A 104 -20.99 -13.44 -13.67
C ASP A 104 -20.86 -11.91 -13.49
N GLY A 105 -19.95 -11.47 -12.60
CA GLY A 105 -19.69 -10.08 -12.29
C GLY A 105 -20.55 -9.51 -11.17
N THR A 106 -21.51 -10.26 -10.63
CA THR A 106 -22.33 -9.83 -9.49
C THR A 106 -21.51 -9.80 -8.19
N MET A 107 -21.91 -8.98 -7.23
CA MET A 107 -21.23 -8.86 -5.94
C MET A 107 -22.01 -9.59 -4.84
N THR A 108 -21.36 -10.51 -4.15
CA THR A 108 -21.87 -11.11 -2.91
C THR A 108 -21.30 -10.35 -1.73
N VAL A 109 -22.16 -9.96 -0.78
CA VAL A 109 -21.77 -9.17 0.40
C VAL A 109 -22.34 -9.81 1.66
N TYR A 110 -21.49 -9.98 2.67
CA TYR A 110 -21.86 -10.37 4.02
C TYR A 110 -21.57 -9.22 4.99
N THR A 111 -22.48 -8.98 5.93
CA THR A 111 -22.33 -7.93 6.94
C THR A 111 -22.57 -8.49 8.32
N SER A 112 -21.85 -7.96 9.30
CA SER A 112 -22.19 -8.14 10.70
C SER A 112 -22.79 -6.85 11.29
N LEU A 113 -23.49 -6.99 12.41
CA LEU A 113 -24.12 -5.86 13.08
C LEU A 113 -23.07 -4.97 13.75
N VAL A 114 -23.10 -3.67 13.47
CA VAL A 114 -22.25 -2.68 14.14
C VAL A 114 -22.96 -2.19 15.40
N PRO A 115 -22.32 -2.25 16.58
CA PRO A 115 -22.90 -1.75 17.83
C PRO A 115 -23.23 -0.26 17.78
N ASP A 116 -24.34 0.10 18.38
CA ASP A 116 -24.73 1.49 18.60
C ASP A 116 -23.71 2.22 19.51
N ASN A 117 -23.55 3.53 19.32
CA ASN A 117 -22.72 4.44 20.14
C ASN A 117 -21.20 4.34 20.03
N THR A 118 -20.65 4.04 18.84
CA THR A 118 -19.19 4.08 18.63
C THR A 118 -18.72 5.47 18.14
N PHE A 119 -18.05 6.25 19.00
CA PHE A 119 -17.58 7.61 18.69
C PHE A 119 -16.18 7.69 18.06
N ALA A 120 -15.38 6.62 18.21
CA ALA A 120 -14.08 6.47 17.56
C ALA A 120 -14.06 5.11 16.85
N LEU A 121 -13.87 5.10 15.54
CA LEU A 121 -13.90 3.86 14.76
C LEU A 121 -12.47 3.41 14.52
N ASN A 122 -11.98 2.48 15.34
CA ASN A 122 -10.84 1.71 14.86
C ASN A 122 -11.32 0.86 13.71
N HIS A 123 -10.54 0.79 12.64
CA HIS A 123 -10.89 0.02 11.47
C HIS A 123 -9.76 -0.91 11.05
N VAL A 124 -10.13 -1.95 10.33
CA VAL A 124 -9.22 -2.91 9.72
C VAL A 124 -9.71 -3.21 8.31
N TRP A 125 -8.79 -3.54 7.41
CA TRP A 125 -9.12 -3.95 6.05
C TRP A 125 -8.26 -5.13 5.62
N GLN A 126 -8.81 -6.01 4.78
CA GLN A 126 -8.10 -7.18 4.28
C GLN A 126 -8.58 -7.51 2.86
N ASP A 127 -7.71 -8.18 2.11
CA ASP A 127 -8.05 -8.92 0.89
C ASP A 127 -7.34 -10.27 0.92
N GLU A 128 -7.88 -11.26 0.21
CA GLU A 128 -7.15 -12.51 -0.06
C GLU A 128 -7.79 -13.29 -1.21
N ALA A 129 -7.05 -14.24 -1.75
CA ALA A 129 -7.53 -15.27 -2.64
C ALA A 129 -8.68 -16.09 -2.03
N MET A 130 -9.60 -16.49 -2.89
CA MET A 130 -10.69 -17.41 -2.60
C MET A 130 -10.37 -18.79 -3.16
N ASN A 131 -10.86 -19.83 -2.47
CA ASN A 131 -10.89 -21.19 -3.01
C ASN A 131 -12.33 -21.58 -3.33
N GLY A 132 -12.73 -21.37 -4.59
CA GLY A 132 -14.13 -21.47 -4.99
C GLY A 132 -14.97 -20.41 -4.27
N LYS A 133 -16.00 -20.83 -3.53
CA LYS A 133 -16.84 -19.94 -2.70
C LYS A 133 -16.36 -19.79 -1.25
N SER A 134 -15.22 -20.40 -0.91
CA SER A 134 -14.65 -20.31 0.43
C SER A 134 -13.72 -19.10 0.54
N LEU A 135 -13.94 -18.28 1.57
CA LEU A 135 -13.07 -17.17 1.92
C LEU A 135 -11.80 -17.73 2.56
N GLY A 136 -10.65 -17.50 1.92
CA GLY A 136 -9.34 -17.92 2.44
C GLY A 136 -8.92 -17.12 3.68
N MET A 137 -8.03 -17.68 4.48
CA MET A 137 -7.35 -16.95 5.55
C MET A 137 -6.38 -15.95 4.91
N HIS A 138 -6.49 -14.67 5.26
CA HIS A 138 -5.53 -13.63 4.85
C HIS A 138 -4.19 -13.82 5.56
N ASP A 139 -3.11 -13.34 4.95
CA ASP A 139 -1.77 -13.34 5.57
C ASP A 139 -1.78 -12.65 6.95
N LEU A 140 -0.97 -13.15 7.88
CA LEU A 140 -0.81 -12.60 9.23
C LEU A 140 0.47 -11.76 9.34
N SER A 141 1.03 -11.35 8.21
CA SER A 141 2.30 -10.62 8.13
C SER A 141 2.22 -9.43 7.16
N GLY A 142 3.31 -8.65 7.12
CA GLY A 142 3.50 -7.59 6.13
C GLY A 142 2.36 -6.56 6.09
N SER A 143 1.87 -6.29 4.87
CA SER A 143 0.80 -5.31 4.62
C SER A 143 -0.50 -5.65 5.33
N HIS A 144 -0.83 -6.94 5.49
CA HIS A 144 -2.06 -7.37 6.14
C HIS A 144 -2.08 -7.07 7.64
N LEU A 145 -0.91 -7.17 8.30
CA LEU A 145 -0.77 -6.78 9.71
C LEU A 145 -0.79 -5.26 9.90
N GLN A 146 -0.35 -4.51 8.89
CA GLN A 146 -0.38 -3.04 8.87
C GLN A 146 -1.74 -2.46 8.44
N SER A 147 -2.68 -3.29 7.98
CA SER A 147 -3.99 -2.86 7.49
C SER A 147 -4.98 -2.54 8.62
N MET A 148 -4.59 -1.60 9.48
CA MET A 148 -5.39 -1.11 10.60
C MET A 148 -5.16 0.37 10.88
N GLY A 149 -6.15 1.00 11.53
CA GLY A 149 -6.10 2.42 11.83
C GLY A 149 -7.25 2.90 12.70
N THR A 150 -7.34 4.22 12.89
CA THR A 150 -8.42 4.91 13.58
C THR A 150 -9.00 5.98 12.66
N LEU A 151 -10.31 5.98 12.51
CA LEU A 151 -11.07 6.98 11.78
C LEU A 151 -11.72 7.95 12.77
N ASN A 152 -11.36 9.23 12.65
CA ASN A 152 -12.01 10.32 13.36
C ASN A 152 -13.15 10.89 12.51
N LEU A 153 -14.38 10.63 12.95
CA LEU A 153 -15.60 11.02 12.25
C LEU A 153 -15.88 12.53 12.27
N THR A 154 -15.24 13.27 13.18
CA THR A 154 -15.43 14.72 13.33
C THR A 154 -14.45 15.50 12.47
N SER A 155 -13.18 15.09 12.43
CA SER A 155 -12.16 15.74 11.58
C SER A 155 -12.15 15.22 10.14
N GLY A 156 -12.83 14.09 9.87
CA GLY A 156 -12.72 13.46 8.56
C GLY A 156 -11.30 12.99 8.27
N GLN A 157 -10.55 12.60 9.30
CA GLN A 157 -9.20 12.04 9.15
C GLN A 157 -9.21 10.55 9.48
N ALA A 158 -8.68 9.74 8.58
CA ALA A 158 -8.29 8.37 8.87
C ALA A 158 -6.79 8.33 9.15
N SER A 159 -6.40 7.70 10.24
CA SER A 159 -5.01 7.48 10.63
C SER A 159 -4.73 5.99 10.59
N ALA A 160 -4.02 5.51 9.58
CA ALA A 160 -3.51 4.16 9.59
C ALA A 160 -2.33 4.06 10.58
N SER A 161 -2.30 3.01 11.40
CA SER A 161 -1.18 2.74 12.30
C SER A 161 -0.04 2.12 11.49
N HIS A 162 0.80 2.98 10.92
CA HIS A 162 1.95 2.55 10.15
C HIS A 162 3.07 2.14 11.12
N GLY A 163 3.23 0.84 11.34
CA GLY A 163 4.44 0.26 11.94
C GLY A 163 5.60 0.26 10.94
N GLY A 164 5.94 1.44 10.40
CA GLY A 164 6.89 1.62 9.30
C GLY A 164 7.52 3.01 9.34
N ASP A 165 8.79 3.03 9.72
CA ASP A 165 9.65 4.19 9.91
C ASP A 165 9.65 5.13 8.67
N SER A 166 9.26 6.40 8.86
CA SER A 166 9.32 7.50 7.86
C SER A 166 10.71 7.70 7.24
N ASN A 167 11.73 7.01 7.75
CA ASN A 167 13.11 7.11 7.33
C ASN A 167 13.47 6.32 6.05
N THR A 168 12.57 5.55 5.44
CA THR A 168 12.94 4.72 4.26
C THR A 168 12.71 5.42 2.91
N VAL A 169 11.62 6.19 2.79
CA VAL A 169 11.31 6.94 1.55
C VAL A 169 12.20 8.19 1.42
N LEU A 170 12.50 8.87 2.53
CA LEU A 170 13.39 10.04 2.50
C LEU A 170 14.84 9.68 2.15
N LYS A 171 15.37 8.51 2.56
CA LYS A 171 16.79 8.18 2.33
C LYS A 171 17.13 7.96 0.85
N ILE A 172 16.27 7.28 0.09
CA ILE A 172 16.53 6.99 -1.33
C ILE A 172 16.40 8.28 -2.16
N VAL A 173 15.39 9.09 -1.86
CA VAL A 173 15.13 10.36 -2.53
C VAL A 173 16.21 11.39 -2.21
N SER A 174 16.68 11.50 -0.95
CA SER A 174 17.79 12.39 -0.60
C SER A 174 19.12 11.99 -1.26
N ALA A 175 19.43 10.69 -1.36
CA ALA A 175 20.66 10.24 -2.00
C ALA A 175 20.66 10.44 -3.54
N LEU A 176 19.48 10.39 -4.18
CA LEU A 176 19.34 10.66 -5.62
C LEU A 176 19.28 12.16 -5.93
N ILE A 177 18.69 12.98 -5.06
CA ILE A 177 18.56 14.43 -5.26
C ILE A 177 19.86 15.18 -4.94
N PHE A 178 20.65 14.75 -3.95
CA PHE A 178 21.93 15.40 -3.60
C PHE A 178 23.16 14.85 -4.34
N ARG A 179 22.98 13.99 -5.36
CA ARG A 179 24.09 13.48 -6.18
C ARG A 179 24.76 14.65 -6.93
N PRO A 180 26.03 14.99 -6.62
CA PRO A 180 26.73 16.07 -7.33
C PRO A 180 26.95 15.71 -8.81
N ALA A 181 27.04 16.71 -9.70
CA ALA A 181 27.42 16.52 -11.11
C ALA A 181 28.82 15.87 -11.24
N GLU A 182 29.09 15.18 -12.36
CA GLU A 182 30.29 14.33 -12.52
C GLU A 182 31.62 15.09 -12.49
N ASP A 183 31.60 16.39 -12.76
CA ASP A 183 32.75 17.29 -12.78
C ASP A 183 32.95 18.08 -11.47
N HIS A 184 32.08 17.92 -10.47
CA HIS A 184 32.13 18.70 -9.24
C HIS A 184 33.06 18.09 -8.16
N LYS A 185 33.84 18.92 -7.47
CA LYS A 185 34.76 18.50 -6.39
C LYS A 185 34.09 17.66 -5.28
N TYR A 186 32.82 17.91 -4.98
CA TYR A 186 32.05 17.14 -3.98
C TYR A 186 31.63 15.75 -4.46
N ARG A 187 31.67 15.44 -5.77
CA ARG A 187 31.39 14.09 -6.32
C ARG A 187 32.40 13.06 -5.81
N TYR A 188 33.68 13.45 -5.73
CA TYR A 188 34.75 12.61 -5.21
C TYR A 188 34.53 12.26 -3.74
N ILE A 189 34.19 13.25 -2.92
CA ILE A 189 33.91 13.07 -1.49
C ILE A 189 32.66 12.21 -1.28
N TRP A 190 31.61 12.45 -2.07
CA TRP A 190 30.38 11.65 -2.07
C TRP A 190 30.65 10.17 -2.38
N ASN A 191 31.44 9.89 -3.43
CA ASN A 191 31.81 8.52 -3.77
C ASN A 191 32.65 7.86 -2.67
N ARG A 192 33.61 8.58 -2.09
CA ARG A 192 34.42 8.06 -0.97
C ARG A 192 33.55 7.74 0.25
N PHE A 193 32.63 8.63 0.60
CA PHE A 193 31.68 8.43 1.70
C PHE A 193 30.81 7.19 1.47
N HIS A 194 30.20 7.07 0.28
CA HIS A 194 29.36 5.91 -0.03
C HIS A 194 30.12 4.58 -0.05
N HIS A 195 31.36 4.56 -0.53
CA HIS A 195 32.21 3.37 -0.41
C HIS A 195 32.57 3.07 1.05
N GLY A 196 32.87 4.09 1.85
CA GLY A 196 33.11 3.94 3.28
C GLY A 196 31.92 3.30 3.99
N ALA A 197 30.71 3.83 3.78
CA ALA A 197 29.49 3.29 4.37
C ALA A 197 29.24 1.82 3.97
N ARG A 198 29.52 1.45 2.71
CA ARG A 198 29.40 0.05 2.24
C ARG A 198 30.35 -0.89 2.98
N TYR A 199 31.60 -0.50 3.19
CA TYR A 199 32.56 -1.32 3.91
C TYR A 199 32.26 -1.40 5.41
N THR A 200 31.79 -0.32 6.02
CA THR A 200 31.40 -0.31 7.44
C THR A 200 30.26 -1.29 7.72
N VAL A 201 29.22 -1.30 6.89
CA VAL A 201 28.08 -2.23 7.05
C VAL A 201 28.52 -3.68 6.86
N LEU A 202 29.42 -3.94 5.90
CA LEU A 202 29.95 -5.28 5.64
C LEU A 202 30.77 -5.80 6.83
N LEU A 203 31.64 -4.97 7.42
CA LEU A 203 32.41 -5.32 8.63
C LEU A 203 31.51 -5.55 9.85
N LEU A 204 30.47 -4.72 10.05
CA LEU A 204 29.48 -4.91 11.12
C LEU A 204 28.70 -6.22 10.91
N GLY A 205 28.38 -6.58 9.67
CA GLY A 205 27.78 -7.87 9.33
C GLY A 205 28.68 -9.05 9.73
N PHE A 206 29.96 -9.02 9.37
CA PHE A 206 30.91 -10.05 9.78
C PHE A 206 31.08 -10.15 11.30
N ALA A 207 31.18 -9.01 12.01
CA ALA A 207 31.26 -8.99 13.47
C ALA A 207 30.02 -9.60 14.12
N ASN A 208 28.83 -9.26 13.63
CA ASN A 208 27.56 -9.79 14.14
C ASN A 208 27.43 -11.30 13.88
N ILE A 209 27.93 -11.81 12.75
CA ILE A 209 27.97 -13.26 12.48
C ILE A 209 28.89 -13.97 13.47
N TRP A 210 30.08 -13.41 13.73
CA TRP A 210 31.03 -14.01 14.67
C TRP A 210 30.51 -14.01 16.12
N ILE A 211 29.88 -12.91 16.55
CA ILE A 211 29.19 -12.84 17.85
C ILE A 211 28.03 -13.85 17.88
N GLY A 212 27.31 -13.98 16.76
CA GLY A 212 26.30 -15.02 16.59
C GLY A 212 26.86 -16.41 16.89
N PHE A 213 27.97 -16.80 16.27
CA PHE A 213 28.60 -18.11 16.54
C PHE A 213 29.02 -18.31 18.00
N SER A 214 29.49 -17.26 18.69
CA SER A 214 29.84 -17.35 20.12
C SER A 214 28.64 -17.63 21.04
N ILE A 215 27.40 -17.47 20.58
CA ILE A 215 26.18 -17.78 21.33
C ILE A 215 25.78 -19.26 21.17
N TRP A 216 26.30 -19.97 20.15
CA TRP A 216 25.93 -21.37 19.84
C TRP A 216 26.89 -22.42 20.40
N GLU A 217 28.01 -22.03 21.02
CA GLU A 217 28.84 -22.97 21.79
C GLU A 217 28.22 -23.15 23.18
N PRO A 218 27.60 -24.32 23.49
CA PRO A 218 27.14 -24.58 24.84
C PRO A 218 28.36 -24.61 25.76
N ALA A 219 28.27 -23.89 26.89
CA ALA A 219 29.26 -23.92 27.95
C ALA A 219 29.55 -25.39 28.31
N MET A 220 30.74 -25.87 27.95
CA MET A 220 31.35 -27.05 28.54
C MET A 220 32.20 -26.63 29.73
#